data_AF-A0A7V6ZQ13-F1
#
_entry.id   AF-A0A7V6ZQ13-F1
#
_cell.length_a   1.000
_cell.length_b   1.000
_cell.length_c   1.000
_cell.angle_alpha   90.00
_cell.angle_beta   90.00
_cell.angle_gamma   90.00
#
_symmetry.space_group_name_H-M   'P 1'
#
loop_
_entity.id
_entity.type
_entity.pdbx_description
1 polymer ?
#
loop_
_entity_poly.entity_id
_entity_poly.type
_entity_poly.pdbx_seq_one_letter_code
_entity_poly.pdbx_strand_id
1 'polypeptide(L)'
;LSPTSEAEVRKLLSVSDNYDEEVELEVVEDSYTPNFRKLGTYRIVYCARDSSGNETEFTVTIEVKDLDAPVITGPAKIRKSYQETLLVSEILKCYRAADDIDGDVTASLGVASDFYTQNMYKIGNWNLRLKAQDKSGNIGYFDLEIEVYDGRGPVISINRNTIEIELEDSPDLDFLVYRLRKSGDLPATGVLRIEEDGYSANKNTPGNHKVVLAGEGGIYDLQLSVKEATESKGFFASVWERIGAFFKGLFS
;
A
#
# COMPACT_ATOMS: atom_id res chain seq x y z
N LEU A 1 31.75 26.76 9.56
CA LEU A 1 31.66 26.23 10.93
C LEU A 1 31.15 27.37 11.80
N SER A 2 30.02 27.21 12.47
CA SER A 2 29.60 28.17 13.49
C SER A 2 30.65 28.18 14.60
N PRO A 3 31.06 29.34 15.12
CA PRO A 3 31.98 29.38 16.24
C PRO A 3 31.39 28.58 17.41
N THR A 4 32.24 28.04 18.26
CA THR A 4 31.87 27.21 19.43
C THR A 4 32.51 27.73 20.72
N SER A 5 33.31 28.79 20.60
CA SER A 5 34.01 29.43 21.71
C SER A 5 34.21 30.91 21.43
N GLU A 6 34.38 31.69 22.49
CA GLU A 6 34.81 33.09 22.42
C GLU A 6 36.06 33.26 21.55
N ALA A 7 37.06 32.38 21.67
CA ALA A 7 38.30 32.47 20.89
C ALA A 7 38.09 32.37 19.37
N GLU A 8 37.06 31.64 18.93
CA GLU A 8 36.67 31.57 17.52
C GLU A 8 35.92 32.82 17.07
N VAL A 9 35.08 33.40 17.94
CA VAL A 9 34.40 34.67 17.70
C VAL A 9 35.43 35.81 17.61
N ARG A 10 36.41 35.84 18.52
CA ARG A 10 37.48 36.84 18.57
C ARG A 10 38.29 36.92 17.28
N LYS A 11 38.51 35.79 16.59
CA LYS A 11 39.19 35.76 15.28
C LYS A 11 38.46 36.52 14.17
N LEU A 12 37.18 36.84 14.38
CA LEU A 12 36.37 37.63 13.45
C LEU A 12 36.45 39.13 13.72
N LEU A 13 37.12 39.54 14.80
CA LEU A 13 37.25 40.93 15.21
C LEU A 13 38.66 41.43 14.91
N SER A 14 38.75 42.73 14.63
CA SER A 14 39.99 43.48 14.52
C SER A 14 39.87 44.73 15.37
N VAL A 15 40.91 45.04 16.11
CA VAL A 15 41.03 46.29 16.88
C VAL A 15 42.27 47.04 16.39
N SER A 16 42.17 48.36 16.34
CA SER A 16 43.27 49.25 15.94
C SER A 16 43.08 50.59 16.62
N ASP A 17 44.17 51.25 16.97
CA ASP A 17 44.18 52.64 17.44
C ASP A 17 45.08 53.50 16.55
N ASN A 18 44.92 54.83 16.62
CA ASN A 18 45.69 55.76 15.81
C ASN A 18 47.06 56.14 16.42
N TYR A 19 47.27 55.87 17.71
CA TYR A 19 48.51 56.14 18.44
C TYR A 19 49.14 54.88 19.03
N ASP A 20 48.34 54.00 19.63
CA ASP A 20 48.80 52.73 20.20
C ASP A 20 48.94 51.65 19.11
N GLU A 21 50.15 51.07 18.98
CA GLU A 21 50.43 50.00 18.01
C GLU A 21 49.74 48.68 18.36
N GLU A 22 49.52 48.42 19.65
CA GLU A 22 48.82 47.25 20.17
C GLU A 22 47.71 47.68 21.12
N VAL A 23 46.49 47.21 20.84
CA VAL A 23 45.33 47.39 21.72
C VAL A 23 44.74 46.03 22.03
N GLU A 24 44.56 45.74 23.31
CA GLU A 24 43.94 44.49 23.75
C GLU A 24 42.41 44.58 23.72
N LEU A 25 41.78 43.47 23.35
CA LEU A 25 40.33 43.28 23.47
C LEU A 25 40.04 42.45 24.73
N GLU A 26 39.38 43.04 25.71
CA GLU A 26 38.92 42.34 26.91
C GLU A 26 37.46 41.89 26.75
N VAL A 27 37.11 40.74 27.34
CA VAL A 27 35.71 40.28 27.37
C VAL A 27 35.05 40.81 28.64
N VAL A 28 34.03 41.64 28.48
CA VAL A 28 33.25 42.23 29.59
C VAL A 28 32.08 41.33 29.96
N GLU A 29 31.43 40.72 28.97
CA GLU A 29 30.30 39.82 29.16
C GLU A 29 30.36 38.69 28.12
N ASP A 30 30.15 37.45 28.56
CA ASP A 30 30.00 36.30 27.66
C ASP A 30 28.82 35.43 28.11
N SER A 31 27.69 35.62 27.43
CA SER A 31 26.51 34.76 27.60
C SER A 31 26.45 33.62 26.58
N TYR A 32 27.35 33.60 25.59
CA TYR A 32 27.33 32.68 24.46
C TYR A 32 28.11 31.39 24.72
N THR A 33 29.40 31.48 25.10
CA THR A 33 30.26 30.30 25.29
C THR A 33 29.66 29.24 26.23
N PRO A 34 29.01 29.58 27.37
CA PRO A 34 28.37 28.56 28.21
C PRO A 34 27.08 27.97 27.59
N ASN A 35 26.52 28.57 26.55
CA ASN A 35 25.24 28.22 25.95
C ASN A 35 25.30 27.91 24.44
N PHE A 36 26.50 27.72 23.87
CA PHE A 36 26.67 27.48 22.42
C PHE A 36 25.93 26.26 21.85
N ARG A 37 25.40 25.38 22.72
CA ARG A 37 24.57 24.21 22.38
C ARG A 37 23.11 24.33 22.80
N LYS A 38 22.66 25.51 23.25
CA LYS A 38 21.29 25.75 23.66
C LYS A 38 20.67 26.76 22.72
N LEU A 39 19.44 26.51 22.30
CA LEU A 39 18.70 27.43 21.45
C LEU A 39 18.51 28.78 22.15
N GLY A 40 18.69 29.86 21.40
CA GLY A 40 18.50 31.21 21.91
C GLY A 40 19.42 32.24 21.26
N THR A 41 19.24 33.48 21.70
CA THR A 41 20.09 34.61 21.30
C THR A 41 20.99 34.99 22.47
N TYR A 42 22.29 35.01 22.21
CA TYR A 42 23.32 35.33 23.17
C TYR A 42 24.18 36.48 22.66
N ARG A 43 25.00 37.04 23.55
CA ARG A 43 25.93 38.10 23.22
C ARG A 43 27.29 37.92 23.89
N ILE A 44 28.32 38.42 23.22
CA ILE A 44 29.64 38.65 23.79
C ILE A 44 29.93 40.15 23.68
N VAL A 45 30.27 40.79 24.78
CA VAL A 45 30.64 42.21 24.84
C VAL A 45 32.15 42.29 25.01
N TYR A 46 32.82 42.97 24.07
CA TYR A 46 34.24 43.25 24.11
C TYR A 46 34.48 44.72 24.47
N CYS A 47 35.52 45.01 25.25
CA CYS A 47 36.02 46.36 25.49
C CYS A 47 37.45 46.46 24.96
N ALA A 48 37.75 47.53 24.23
CA ALA A 48 39.11 47.92 23.88
C ALA A 48 39.45 49.17 24.69
N ARG A 49 40.62 49.16 25.35
CA ARG A 49 41.14 50.30 26.12
C ARG A 49 42.54 50.67 25.62
N ASP A 50 42.72 51.94 25.29
CA ASP A 50 44.03 52.47 24.86
C ASP A 50 44.91 52.87 26.07
N SER A 51 46.18 53.21 25.82
CA SER A 51 47.12 53.56 26.91
C SER A 51 46.79 54.89 27.60
N SER A 52 45.98 55.74 26.95
CA SER A 52 45.48 57.01 27.48
C SER A 52 44.20 56.83 28.31
N GLY A 53 43.65 55.62 28.36
CA GLY A 53 42.46 55.26 29.12
C GLY A 53 41.14 55.49 28.38
N ASN A 54 41.16 55.78 27.07
CA ASN A 54 39.95 55.81 26.25
C ASN A 54 39.42 54.39 26.05
N GLU A 55 38.10 54.24 26.05
CA GLU A 55 37.43 52.94 25.93
C GLU A 55 36.40 52.92 24.80
N THR A 56 36.22 51.75 24.19
CA THR A 56 35.10 51.47 23.29
C THR A 56 34.61 50.05 23.50
N GLU A 57 33.29 49.90 23.61
CA GLU A 57 32.63 48.60 23.68
C GLU A 57 32.05 48.18 22.33
N PHE A 58 32.12 46.88 22.04
CA PHE A 58 31.48 46.27 20.87
C PHE A 58 30.74 45.00 21.28
N THR A 59 29.47 44.89 20.87
CA THR A 59 28.63 43.72 21.16
C THR A 59 28.50 42.83 19.92
N VAL A 60 28.86 41.56 20.05
CA VAL A 60 28.58 40.50 19.08
C VAL A 60 27.31 39.76 19.51
N THR A 61 26.28 39.77 18.68
CA THR A 61 25.05 39.00 18.91
C THR A 61 25.10 37.69 18.11
N ILE A 62 24.81 36.56 18.78
CA ILE A 62 24.88 35.22 18.20
C ILE A 62 23.55 34.50 18.43
N GLU A 63 22.99 33.92 17.37
CA GLU A 63 21.73 33.19 17.41
C GLU A 63 22.00 31.70 17.19
N VAL A 64 21.63 30.88 18.18
CA VAL A 64 21.71 29.42 18.12
C VAL A 64 20.34 28.90 17.71
N LYS A 65 20.26 28.32 16.51
CA LYS A 65 19.06 27.73 15.93
C LYS A 65 19.25 26.24 15.72
N ASP A 66 18.14 25.56 15.79
CA ASP A 66 17.97 24.23 15.23
C ASP A 66 17.65 24.37 13.74
N LEU A 67 18.41 23.65 12.93
CA LEU A 67 18.36 23.67 11.47
C LEU A 67 18.10 22.26 10.90
N ASP A 68 18.07 21.26 11.75
CA ASP A 68 17.90 19.88 11.35
C ASP A 68 16.41 19.57 11.25
N ALA A 69 16.05 18.79 10.24
CA ALA A 69 14.65 18.46 9.98
C ALA A 69 14.27 17.14 10.64
N PRO A 70 13.00 16.96 11.04
CA PRO A 70 12.56 15.73 11.68
C PRO A 70 12.63 14.54 10.73
N VAL A 71 12.91 13.37 11.28
CA VAL A 71 12.94 12.10 10.55
C VAL A 71 11.59 11.38 10.71
N ILE A 72 10.96 11.08 9.58
CA ILE A 72 9.72 10.29 9.53
C ILE A 72 10.08 8.81 9.34
N THR A 73 9.50 7.94 10.17
CA THR A 73 9.71 6.49 10.12
C THR A 73 8.39 5.76 9.90
N GLY A 74 8.41 4.78 8.99
CA GLY A 74 7.29 3.89 8.70
C GLY A 74 7.59 3.02 7.45
N PRO A 75 6.62 2.22 6.98
CA PRO A 75 6.82 1.41 5.79
C PRO A 75 7.04 2.30 4.55
N ALA A 76 8.01 1.97 3.71
CA ALA A 76 8.24 2.67 2.44
C ALA A 76 7.24 2.27 1.33
N LYS A 77 6.57 1.12 1.50
CA LYS A 77 5.60 0.58 0.56
C LYS A 77 4.39 -0.01 1.28
N ILE A 78 3.20 0.26 0.75
CA ILE A 78 1.94 -0.38 1.15
C ILE A 78 1.32 -1.06 -0.07
N ARG A 79 0.63 -2.18 0.14
CA ARG A 79 -0.06 -2.93 -0.92
C ARG A 79 -1.49 -3.23 -0.48
N LYS A 80 -2.46 -2.98 -1.36
CA LYS A 80 -3.90 -3.15 -1.07
C LYS A 80 -4.70 -3.58 -2.30
N SER A 81 -5.77 -4.35 -2.12
CA SER A 81 -6.64 -4.80 -3.22
C SER A 81 -7.51 -3.65 -3.72
N TYR A 82 -7.68 -3.44 -5.03
CA TYR A 82 -8.47 -2.33 -5.59
C TYR A 82 -9.91 -2.21 -5.06
N GLN A 83 -10.44 -3.23 -4.40
CA GLN A 83 -11.77 -3.24 -3.78
C GLN A 83 -11.78 -2.74 -2.32
N GLU A 84 -10.63 -2.71 -1.67
CA GLU A 84 -10.47 -2.27 -0.29
C GLU A 84 -10.34 -0.75 -0.21
N THR A 85 -11.02 -0.18 0.78
CA THR A 85 -10.81 1.20 1.20
C THR A 85 -9.65 1.24 2.18
N LEU A 86 -8.67 2.09 1.91
CA LEU A 86 -7.61 2.44 2.84
C LEU A 86 -7.48 3.96 2.82
N LEU A 87 -7.90 4.62 3.90
CA LEU A 87 -7.89 6.08 4.00
C LEU A 87 -6.50 6.59 4.38
N VAL A 88 -6.15 7.79 3.91
CA VAL A 88 -4.89 8.46 4.31
C VAL A 88 -4.78 8.60 5.83
N SER A 89 -5.89 8.85 6.53
CA SER A 89 -5.91 8.92 8.01
C SER A 89 -5.58 7.60 8.69
N GLU A 90 -5.80 6.46 8.03
CA GLU A 90 -5.40 5.14 8.52
C GLU A 90 -3.94 4.88 8.22
N ILE A 91 -3.46 5.28 7.03
CA ILE A 91 -2.05 5.22 6.65
C ILE A 91 -1.18 5.99 7.65
N LEU A 92 -1.56 7.23 8.00
CA LEU A 92 -0.79 8.09 8.92
C LEU A 92 -0.57 7.45 10.30
N LYS A 93 -1.45 6.55 10.76
CA LYS A 93 -1.29 5.86 12.05
C LYS A 93 -0.08 4.92 12.09
N CYS A 94 0.39 4.47 10.92
CA CYS A 94 1.54 3.60 10.74
C CYS A 94 2.88 4.33 10.77
N TYR A 95 2.89 5.66 10.90
CA TYR A 95 4.10 6.48 10.87
C TYR A 95 4.35 7.19 12.19
N ARG A 96 5.62 7.50 12.44
CA ARG A 96 6.09 8.35 13.54
C ARG A 96 7.07 9.36 13.00
N ALA A 97 7.22 10.48 13.69
CA ALA A 97 8.23 11.49 13.36
C ALA A 97 8.99 11.88 14.62
N ALA A 98 10.31 11.96 14.52
CA ALA A 98 11.17 12.37 15.63
C ALA A 98 12.25 13.33 15.15
N ASP A 99 12.59 14.27 16.02
CA ASP A 99 13.60 15.30 15.84
C ASP A 99 14.69 15.15 16.93
N ASP A 100 15.92 15.59 16.67
CA ASP A 100 17.03 15.45 17.61
C ASP A 100 16.96 16.43 18.79
N ILE A 101 16.32 17.59 18.60
CA ILE A 101 16.10 18.59 19.65
C ILE A 101 14.69 18.46 20.26
N ASP A 102 13.67 18.33 19.43
CA ASP A 102 12.27 18.32 19.89
C ASP A 102 11.75 16.95 20.35
N GLY A 103 12.44 15.87 20.00
CA GLY A 103 12.00 14.51 20.29
C GLY A 103 10.80 14.10 19.43
N ASP A 104 9.74 13.56 20.03
CA ASP A 104 8.56 13.10 19.28
C ASP A 104 7.75 14.29 18.73
N VAL A 105 7.71 14.40 17.40
CA VAL A 105 6.93 15.40 16.66
C VAL A 105 5.85 14.76 15.80
N THR A 106 5.45 13.51 16.10
CA THR A 106 4.42 12.76 15.35
C THR A 106 3.10 13.53 15.21
N ALA A 107 2.77 14.41 16.17
CA ALA A 107 1.57 15.24 16.10
C ALA A 107 1.55 16.24 14.93
N SER A 108 2.71 16.61 14.37
CA SER A 108 2.81 17.48 13.19
C SER A 108 2.79 16.71 11.87
N LEU A 109 2.72 15.37 11.92
CA LEU A 109 2.69 14.53 10.74
C LEU A 109 1.45 14.85 9.88
N GLY A 110 1.68 15.06 8.59
CA GLY A 110 0.64 15.31 7.62
C GLY A 110 1.07 14.92 6.21
N VAL A 111 0.25 15.33 5.24
CA VAL A 111 0.48 15.04 3.82
C VAL A 111 0.99 16.30 3.11
N ALA A 112 2.08 16.14 2.37
CA ALA A 112 2.64 17.17 1.50
C ALA A 112 2.09 17.06 0.07
N SER A 113 1.95 15.84 -0.46
CA SER A 113 1.31 15.58 -1.75
C SER A 113 0.60 14.23 -1.76
N ASP A 114 -0.50 14.17 -2.50
CA ASP A 114 -1.39 13.00 -2.55
C ASP A 114 -1.79 12.67 -3.98
N PHE A 115 -1.21 11.61 -4.53
CA PHE A 115 -1.61 11.02 -5.82
C PHE A 115 -2.40 9.71 -5.64
N TYR A 116 -2.64 9.30 -4.40
CA TYR A 116 -3.27 8.03 -4.05
C TYR A 116 -4.78 8.16 -3.88
N THR A 117 -5.28 9.16 -3.15
CA THR A 117 -6.70 9.21 -2.73
C THR A 117 -7.67 9.15 -3.91
N GLN A 118 -7.40 9.89 -5.00
CA GLN A 118 -8.26 9.88 -6.20
C GLN A 118 -8.14 8.59 -7.03
N ASN A 119 -7.14 7.77 -6.74
CA ASN A 119 -6.83 6.54 -7.45
C ASN A 119 -6.91 5.30 -6.56
N MET A 120 -7.49 5.43 -5.35
CA MET A 120 -7.51 4.34 -4.36
C MET A 120 -8.20 3.06 -4.87
N TYR A 121 -9.06 3.16 -5.87
CA TYR A 121 -9.73 2.01 -6.51
C TYR A 121 -9.18 1.68 -7.92
N LYS A 122 -8.11 2.36 -8.37
CA LYS A 122 -7.49 2.13 -9.67
C LYS A 122 -6.19 1.36 -9.50
N ILE A 123 -6.07 0.25 -10.22
CA ILE A 123 -4.86 -0.58 -10.25
C ILE A 123 -3.68 0.27 -10.72
N GLY A 124 -2.55 0.16 -10.02
CA GLY A 124 -1.33 0.94 -10.28
C GLY A 124 -0.53 1.23 -9.01
N ASN A 125 0.58 1.93 -9.17
CA ASN A 125 1.38 2.45 -8.06
C ASN A 125 1.13 3.95 -7.92
N TRP A 126 0.82 4.38 -6.71
CA TRP A 126 0.48 5.76 -6.40
C TRP A 126 1.35 6.28 -5.25
N ASN A 127 1.83 7.51 -5.39
CA ASN A 127 2.71 8.10 -4.39
C ASN A 127 1.95 8.98 -3.40
N LEU A 128 2.34 8.88 -2.13
CA LEU A 128 1.95 9.79 -1.05
C LEU A 128 3.23 10.36 -0.45
N ARG A 129 3.38 11.68 -0.40
CA ARG A 129 4.49 12.32 0.30
C ARG A 129 4.00 12.81 1.66
N LEU A 130 4.60 12.28 2.72
CA LEU A 130 4.37 12.72 4.09
C LEU A 130 5.31 13.87 4.44
N LYS A 131 4.89 14.70 5.40
CA LYS A 131 5.71 15.73 6.02
C LYS A 131 5.52 15.76 7.52
N ALA A 132 6.56 16.17 8.24
CA ALA A 132 6.50 16.51 9.66
C ALA A 132 7.31 17.80 9.87
N GLN A 133 6.91 18.59 10.85
CA GLN A 133 7.56 19.85 11.20
C GLN A 133 7.91 19.86 12.69
N ASP A 134 9.13 20.27 13.03
CA ASP A 134 9.58 20.52 14.40
C ASP A 134 9.11 21.91 14.90
N LYS A 135 9.49 22.29 16.12
CA LYS A 135 9.11 23.59 16.70
C LYS A 135 9.92 24.77 16.15
N SER A 136 11.12 24.50 15.62
CA SER A 136 11.99 25.49 14.97
C SER A 136 11.54 25.82 13.55
N GLY A 137 10.63 25.00 12.99
CA GLY A 137 10.00 25.16 11.70
C GLY A 137 10.65 24.35 10.58
N ASN A 138 11.66 23.52 10.86
CA ASN A 138 12.25 22.69 9.81
C ASN A 138 11.27 21.57 9.43
N ILE A 139 11.34 21.12 8.16
CA ILE A 139 10.35 20.19 7.60
C ILE A 139 11.05 18.98 7.01
N GLY A 140 10.73 17.81 7.58
CA GLY A 140 11.12 16.51 7.06
C GLY A 140 10.09 15.96 6.08
N TYR A 141 10.54 15.19 5.09
CA TYR A 141 9.68 14.55 4.09
C TYR A 141 9.95 13.05 4.00
N PHE A 142 8.92 12.29 3.65
CA PHE A 142 9.01 10.85 3.41
C PHE A 142 8.12 10.44 2.23
N ASP A 143 8.70 9.70 1.28
CA ASP A 143 7.98 9.21 0.11
C ASP A 143 7.50 7.76 0.34
N LEU A 144 6.19 7.56 0.18
CA LEU A 144 5.52 6.27 0.28
C LEU A 144 4.94 5.88 -1.09
N GLU A 145 5.25 4.66 -1.55
CA GLU A 145 4.57 4.02 -2.68
C GLU A 145 3.40 3.14 -2.21
N ILE A 146 2.23 3.29 -2.83
CA ILE A 146 1.05 2.46 -2.56
C ILE A 146 0.69 1.69 -3.84
N GLU A 147 0.83 0.37 -3.79
CA GLU A 147 0.44 -0.54 -4.86
C GLU A 147 -1.03 -0.96 -4.70
N VAL A 148 -1.85 -0.60 -5.68
CA VAL A 148 -3.22 -1.06 -5.84
C VAL A 148 -3.23 -2.17 -6.88
N TYR A 149 -3.67 -3.36 -6.50
CA TYR A 149 -3.62 -4.55 -7.36
C TYR A 149 -4.98 -5.25 -7.47
N ASP A 150 -5.13 -6.10 -8.49
CA ASP A 150 -6.23 -7.06 -8.59
C ASP A 150 -5.90 -8.32 -7.80
N GLY A 151 -6.61 -8.52 -6.69
CA GLY A 151 -6.47 -9.70 -5.84
C GLY A 151 -7.42 -10.84 -6.18
N ARG A 152 -8.32 -10.69 -7.18
CA ARG A 152 -9.30 -11.71 -7.53
C ARG A 152 -8.88 -12.49 -8.77
N GLY A 153 -8.95 -13.81 -8.66
CA GLY A 153 -8.86 -14.69 -9.83
C GLY A 153 -10.12 -14.59 -10.71
N PRO A 154 -10.04 -15.04 -11.97
CA PRO A 154 -11.21 -15.13 -12.83
C PRO A 154 -12.24 -16.12 -12.26
N VAL A 155 -13.52 -15.82 -12.48
CA VAL A 155 -14.63 -16.75 -12.18
C VAL A 155 -15.09 -17.36 -13.51
N ILE A 156 -15.18 -18.68 -13.56
CA ILE A 156 -15.78 -19.40 -14.69
C ILE A 156 -17.25 -19.64 -14.38
N SER A 157 -18.15 -19.05 -15.17
CA SER A 157 -19.60 -19.26 -15.07
C SER A 157 -20.12 -19.97 -16.31
N ILE A 158 -21.00 -20.97 -16.14
CA ILE A 158 -21.64 -21.70 -17.24
C ILE A 158 -23.01 -21.05 -17.52
N ASN A 159 -23.26 -20.63 -18.77
CA ASN A 159 -24.50 -19.95 -19.18
C ASN A 159 -25.74 -20.87 -19.27
N ARG A 160 -25.57 -22.17 -19.00
CA ARG A 160 -26.64 -23.18 -18.98
C ARG A 160 -26.60 -23.89 -17.64
N ASN A 161 -27.30 -23.34 -16.66
CA ASN A 161 -27.32 -23.91 -15.32
C ASN A 161 -28.13 -25.20 -15.22
N THR A 162 -28.82 -25.62 -16.29
CA THR A 162 -29.63 -26.84 -16.31
C THR A 162 -29.07 -27.82 -17.32
N ILE A 163 -28.53 -28.94 -16.83
CA ILE A 163 -28.18 -30.10 -17.65
C ILE A 163 -29.37 -31.05 -17.58
N GLU A 164 -30.04 -31.28 -18.70
CA GLU A 164 -31.15 -32.24 -18.77
C GLU A 164 -30.60 -33.66 -18.90
N ILE A 165 -31.07 -34.55 -18.02
CA ILE A 165 -30.68 -35.96 -17.96
C ILE A 165 -31.97 -36.79 -18.11
N GLU A 166 -32.00 -37.66 -19.11
CA GLU A 166 -33.07 -38.65 -19.27
C GLU A 166 -32.84 -39.83 -18.32
N LEU A 167 -33.91 -40.28 -17.67
CA LEU A 167 -33.87 -41.26 -16.59
C LEU A 167 -33.30 -42.64 -16.99
N GLU A 168 -33.36 -43.00 -18.27
CA GLU A 168 -32.90 -44.31 -18.77
C GLU A 168 -31.36 -44.44 -18.79
N ASP A 169 -30.61 -43.34 -18.81
CA ASP A 169 -29.14 -43.37 -18.84
C ASP A 169 -28.52 -43.30 -17.42
N SER A 170 -29.16 -42.61 -16.48
CA SER A 170 -28.74 -42.40 -15.07
C SER A 170 -27.21 -42.37 -14.79
N PRO A 171 -26.44 -41.56 -15.54
CA PRO A 171 -24.98 -41.57 -15.46
C PRO A 171 -24.49 -41.24 -14.04
N ASP A 172 -23.35 -41.79 -13.64
CA ASP A 172 -22.69 -41.33 -12.42
C ASP A 172 -22.12 -39.92 -12.59
N LEU A 173 -21.85 -39.27 -11.44
CA LEU A 173 -21.34 -37.91 -11.42
C LEU A 173 -19.97 -37.78 -12.10
N ASP A 174 -19.13 -38.81 -12.02
CA ASP A 174 -17.81 -38.84 -12.67
C ASP A 174 -17.93 -38.79 -14.20
N PHE A 175 -18.89 -39.52 -14.77
CA PHE A 175 -19.18 -39.50 -16.20
C PHE A 175 -19.73 -38.15 -16.65
N LEU A 176 -20.59 -37.51 -15.84
CA LEU A 176 -21.08 -36.15 -16.10
C LEU A 176 -19.92 -35.14 -16.08
N VAL A 177 -19.05 -35.20 -15.08
CA VAL A 177 -17.84 -34.36 -14.99
C VAL A 177 -16.94 -34.57 -16.21
N TYR A 178 -16.74 -35.82 -16.65
CA TYR A 178 -15.99 -36.13 -17.87
C TYR A 178 -16.60 -35.46 -19.11
N ARG A 179 -17.93 -35.54 -19.28
CA ARG A 179 -18.64 -34.93 -20.40
C ARG A 179 -18.50 -33.41 -20.39
N LEU A 180 -18.65 -32.77 -19.24
CA LEU A 180 -18.52 -31.32 -19.07
C LEU A 180 -17.11 -30.82 -19.34
N ARG A 181 -16.09 -31.60 -19.00
CA ARG A 181 -14.69 -31.31 -19.39
C ARG A 181 -14.48 -31.40 -20.90
N LYS A 182 -15.16 -32.34 -21.57
CA LYS A 182 -15.06 -32.53 -23.02
C LYS A 182 -15.83 -31.46 -23.81
N SER A 183 -16.96 -30.97 -23.30
CA SER A 183 -17.70 -29.86 -23.91
C SER A 183 -17.07 -28.49 -23.64
N GLY A 184 -16.15 -28.40 -22.66
CA GLY A 184 -15.50 -27.16 -22.25
C GLY A 184 -16.27 -26.37 -21.19
N ASP A 185 -17.35 -26.94 -20.63
CA ASP A 185 -18.12 -26.33 -19.56
C ASP A 185 -17.40 -26.40 -18.20
N LEU A 186 -16.52 -27.39 -18.01
CA LEU A 186 -15.58 -27.49 -16.88
C LEU A 186 -14.12 -27.44 -17.37
N PRO A 187 -13.15 -27.06 -16.51
CA PRO A 187 -11.73 -27.08 -16.87
C PRO A 187 -11.28 -28.46 -17.36
N ALA A 188 -10.62 -28.48 -18.53
CA ALA A 188 -10.17 -29.72 -19.17
C ALA A 188 -9.14 -30.50 -18.32
N THR A 189 -8.43 -29.82 -17.42
CA THR A 189 -7.43 -30.38 -16.50
C THR A 189 -7.59 -29.78 -15.11
N GLY A 190 -6.88 -30.32 -14.12
CA GLY A 190 -6.98 -29.90 -12.71
C GLY A 190 -7.85 -30.82 -11.86
N VAL A 191 -7.66 -30.77 -10.54
CA VAL A 191 -8.46 -31.55 -9.58
C VAL A 191 -9.73 -30.76 -9.24
N LEU A 192 -10.88 -31.40 -9.39
CA LEU A 192 -12.16 -30.89 -8.89
C LEU A 192 -12.51 -31.63 -7.61
N ARG A 193 -12.85 -30.88 -6.56
CA ARG A 193 -13.40 -31.41 -5.30
C ARG A 193 -14.91 -31.21 -5.33
N ILE A 194 -15.64 -32.17 -4.78
CA ILE A 194 -17.08 -32.08 -4.59
C ILE A 194 -17.32 -31.36 -3.26
N GLU A 195 -17.97 -30.21 -3.31
CA GLU A 195 -18.39 -29.44 -2.13
C GLU A 195 -19.84 -29.75 -1.76
N GLU A 196 -20.68 -30.02 -2.75
CA GLU A 196 -22.09 -30.42 -2.57
C GLU A 196 -22.47 -31.42 -3.66
N ASP A 197 -23.15 -32.50 -3.29
CA ASP A 197 -23.66 -33.51 -4.23
C ASP A 197 -25.08 -33.93 -3.85
N GLY A 198 -26.05 -33.21 -4.39
CA GLY A 198 -27.46 -33.57 -4.34
C GLY A 198 -27.89 -34.54 -5.44
N TYR A 199 -27.02 -34.89 -6.39
CA TYR A 199 -27.37 -35.68 -7.57
C TYR A 199 -27.13 -37.17 -7.37
N SER A 200 -25.97 -37.61 -6.91
CA SER A 200 -25.57 -39.02 -6.96
C SER A 200 -26.55 -39.95 -6.24
N ALA A 201 -27.10 -39.50 -5.09
CA ALA A 201 -28.11 -40.24 -4.33
C ALA A 201 -29.51 -40.18 -4.96
N ASN A 202 -29.79 -39.16 -5.77
CA ASN A 202 -31.10 -38.88 -6.35
C ASN A 202 -31.13 -39.01 -7.89
N LYS A 203 -30.11 -39.65 -8.49
CA LYS A 203 -29.94 -39.73 -9.95
C LYS A 203 -31.08 -40.43 -10.70
N ASN A 204 -31.88 -41.23 -9.97
CA ASN A 204 -33.07 -41.93 -10.48
C ASN A 204 -34.38 -41.26 -10.01
N THR A 205 -34.29 -40.09 -9.39
CA THR A 205 -35.43 -39.35 -8.87
C THR A 205 -35.64 -38.14 -9.77
N PRO A 206 -36.80 -38.00 -10.46
CA PRO A 206 -37.10 -36.81 -11.22
C PRO A 206 -36.99 -35.54 -10.37
N GLY A 207 -36.46 -34.47 -10.96
CA GLY A 207 -36.30 -33.20 -10.29
C GLY A 207 -34.95 -32.55 -10.52
N ASN A 208 -34.75 -31.40 -9.87
CA ASN A 208 -33.54 -30.62 -9.97
C ASN A 208 -32.63 -30.91 -8.78
N HIS A 209 -31.43 -31.38 -9.07
CA HIS A 209 -30.42 -31.77 -8.10
C HIS A 209 -29.21 -30.86 -8.23
N LYS A 210 -28.77 -30.29 -7.11
CA LYS A 210 -27.64 -29.36 -7.09
C LYS A 210 -26.33 -30.13 -6.94
N VAL A 211 -25.30 -29.71 -7.67
CA VAL A 211 -23.92 -30.17 -7.48
C VAL A 211 -23.01 -28.95 -7.45
N VAL A 212 -22.15 -28.86 -6.44
CA VAL A 212 -21.14 -27.81 -6.33
C VAL A 212 -19.76 -28.44 -6.37
N LEU A 213 -18.93 -27.98 -7.32
CA LEU A 213 -17.54 -28.40 -7.47
C LEU A 213 -16.59 -27.23 -7.21
N ALA A 214 -15.42 -27.48 -6.64
CA ALA A 214 -14.37 -26.49 -6.46
C ALA A 214 -13.05 -26.94 -7.11
N GLY A 215 -12.36 -26.06 -7.81
CA GLY A 215 -11.06 -26.32 -8.42
C GLY A 215 -10.24 -25.05 -8.65
N GLU A 216 -9.12 -25.21 -9.36
CA GLU A 216 -8.19 -24.10 -9.65
C GLU A 216 -8.84 -22.92 -10.43
N GLY A 217 -9.94 -23.18 -11.15
CA GLY A 217 -10.70 -22.15 -11.87
C GLY A 217 -11.90 -21.58 -11.12
N GLY A 218 -12.05 -21.88 -9.81
CA GLY A 218 -13.12 -21.37 -8.96
C GLY A 218 -14.17 -22.42 -8.55
N ILE A 219 -15.35 -21.93 -8.18
CA ILE A 219 -16.50 -22.74 -7.77
C ILE A 219 -17.45 -22.88 -8.97
N TYR A 220 -17.93 -24.11 -9.21
CA TYR A 220 -18.89 -24.46 -10.26
C TYR A 220 -20.19 -24.93 -9.60
N ASP A 221 -21.24 -24.12 -9.69
CA ASP A 221 -22.59 -24.46 -9.23
C ASP A 221 -23.38 -25.02 -10.42
N LEU A 222 -23.83 -26.27 -10.32
CA LEU A 222 -24.51 -27.02 -11.38
C LEU A 222 -25.90 -27.43 -10.89
N GLN A 223 -26.93 -27.25 -11.72
CA GLN A 223 -28.24 -27.84 -11.50
C GLN A 223 -28.50 -28.94 -12.54
N LEU A 224 -28.59 -30.18 -12.08
CA LEU A 224 -28.86 -31.37 -12.88
C LEU A 224 -30.36 -31.66 -12.84
N SER A 225 -31.04 -31.58 -13.99
CA SER A 225 -32.49 -31.81 -14.09
C SER A 225 -32.74 -33.22 -14.63
N VAL A 226 -33.19 -34.11 -13.75
CA VAL A 226 -33.58 -35.49 -14.11
C VAL A 226 -35.05 -35.46 -14.51
N LYS A 227 -35.38 -35.90 -15.73
CA LYS A 227 -36.76 -35.96 -16.24
C LYS A 227 -37.24 -37.40 -16.39
N GLU A 228 -38.52 -37.63 -16.10
CA GLU A 228 -39.19 -38.90 -16.39
C GLU A 228 -39.16 -39.19 -17.89
N ALA A 229 -38.92 -40.46 -18.26
CA ALA A 229 -39.07 -40.90 -19.64
C ALA A 229 -40.52 -40.68 -20.06
N THR A 230 -40.75 -39.93 -21.14
CA THR A 230 -42.09 -39.77 -21.69
C THR A 230 -42.57 -41.11 -22.24
N GLU A 231 -43.63 -41.68 -21.63
CA GLU A 231 -44.32 -42.84 -22.18
C GLU A 231 -44.91 -42.50 -23.57
N SER A 232 -44.16 -42.80 -24.64
CA SER A 232 -44.69 -43.32 -25.91
C SER A 232 -43.59 -43.57 -26.93
N LYS A 233 -43.17 -44.83 -27.06
CA LYS A 233 -43.35 -45.62 -28.29
C LYS A 233 -42.80 -47.03 -28.08
N GLY A 234 -43.70 -47.99 -28.22
CA GLY A 234 -43.40 -49.40 -28.07
C GLY A 234 -42.37 -49.94 -29.05
N PHE A 235 -41.82 -51.08 -28.65
CA PHE A 235 -41.39 -52.17 -29.52
C PHE A 235 -40.26 -51.87 -30.52
N PHE A 236 -39.03 -51.97 -30.01
CA PHE A 236 -37.78 -52.37 -30.69
C PHE A 236 -37.66 -52.09 -32.21
N ALA A 237 -37.00 -50.98 -32.56
CA ALA A 237 -35.96 -50.93 -33.61
C ALA A 237 -35.28 -49.54 -33.63
N SER A 238 -34.02 -49.54 -33.19
CA SER A 238 -32.91 -48.73 -33.73
C SER A 238 -32.99 -47.18 -33.76
N VAL A 239 -33.01 -46.55 -32.59
CA VAL A 239 -32.43 -45.19 -32.48
C VAL A 239 -30.90 -45.23 -32.67
N TRP A 240 -30.26 -46.37 -32.36
CA TRP A 240 -28.86 -46.64 -32.72
C TRP A 240 -28.58 -46.71 -34.24
N GLU A 241 -29.59 -46.87 -35.11
CA GLU A 241 -29.42 -46.70 -36.57
C GLU A 241 -29.57 -45.24 -37.02
N ARG A 242 -30.12 -44.35 -36.18
CA ARG A 242 -30.29 -42.92 -36.52
C ARG A 242 -29.19 -42.02 -35.98
N ILE A 243 -28.48 -42.41 -34.93
CA ILE A 243 -27.22 -41.76 -34.54
C ILE A 243 -26.12 -42.02 -35.60
N GLY A 244 -26.23 -43.11 -36.37
CA GLY A 244 -25.40 -43.36 -37.56
C GLY A 244 -25.79 -42.58 -38.83
N ALA A 245 -26.95 -41.91 -38.85
CA ALA A 245 -27.50 -41.28 -40.06
C ALA A 245 -27.62 -39.73 -40.00
N PHE A 246 -27.33 -39.10 -38.85
CA PHE A 246 -27.26 -37.62 -38.76
C PHE A 246 -25.86 -37.04 -39.08
N PHE A 247 -24.82 -37.88 -39.21
CA PHE A 247 -23.49 -37.51 -39.73
C PHE A 247 -23.20 -38.08 -41.14
N LYS A 248 -24.18 -38.02 -42.04
CA LYS A 248 -23.96 -38.07 -43.50
C LYS A 248 -24.79 -36.95 -44.13
N GLY A 249 -24.38 -35.71 -43.89
CA GLY A 249 -25.33 -34.62 -44.05
C GLY A 249 -24.83 -33.20 -44.20
N LEU A 250 -23.56 -32.85 -43.96
CA LEU A 250 -22.96 -31.53 -44.23
C LEU A 250 -21.45 -31.63 -43.91
N PHE A 251 -20.62 -32.43 -44.60
CA PHE A 251 -20.26 -32.63 -46.02
C PHE A 251 -19.05 -31.78 -46.47
N SER A 252 -18.14 -32.46 -47.18
CA SER A 252 -17.08 -31.94 -48.06
C SER A 252 -15.89 -31.27 -47.38
#